data_AF-A0AAV5ACQ8-F1
#
_entry.id   AF-A0AAV5ACQ8-F1
#
_cell.length_a   1.000
_cell.length_b   1.000
_cell.length_c   1.000
_cell.angle_alpha   90.00
_cell.angle_beta   90.00
_cell.angle_gamma   90.00
#
_symmetry.space_group_name_H-M   'P 1'
#
loop_
_entity.id
_entity.type
_entity.pdbx_description
1 polymer ?
#
loop_
_entity_poly.entity_id
_entity_poly.type
_entity_poly.pdbx_seq_one_letter_code
_entity_poly.pdbx_strand_id
1 'polypeptide(L)'
;MPHKRAKFSVRKENAKNSDLPPTGNLTLSEENVPKKIMRVLQAEQIRKTYREKRAREDDKNESGNLSRDAKRRKKEDDDSKPLVIKHGESLKKFNRRVEDEMRGQVAEAMQASRSITKKANKLEKKAKEDRIAAAQGKSKPKKTDDSKIDTPPTTETETKPTKPLPEMDFAKAEQRKRLNDIVQEPPTFTKLPRGVKSTTNEGTKTEVVLPMMQKRMEIERERAIKRYRELKEKQLAEKKT
;
A
#
# COMPACT_ATOMS: atom_id res chain seq x y z
N MET A 1 21.13 42.30 -19.06
CA MET A 1 19.83 41.86 -18.49
C MET A 1 19.99 41.51 -17.00
N PRO A 2 19.30 42.19 -16.08
CA PRO A 2 19.55 42.11 -14.64
C PRO A 2 18.70 41.00 -13.98
N HIS A 3 19.08 39.74 -14.13
CA HIS A 3 18.36 38.61 -13.51
C HIS A 3 19.05 37.99 -12.28
N LYS A 4 20.18 38.55 -11.79
CA LYS A 4 20.90 38.01 -10.62
C LYS A 4 20.72 38.77 -9.30
N ARG A 5 20.12 39.98 -9.29
CA ARG A 5 20.01 40.83 -8.09
C ARG A 5 18.79 40.55 -7.19
N ALA A 6 17.75 39.88 -7.70
CA ALA A 6 16.48 39.72 -6.98
C ALA A 6 16.55 38.85 -5.71
N LYS A 7 17.48 37.88 -5.63
CA LYS A 7 17.62 37.02 -4.43
C LYS A 7 18.41 37.71 -3.31
N PHE A 8 19.29 38.65 -3.66
CA PHE A 8 20.11 39.37 -2.69
C PHE A 8 19.32 40.49 -1.99
N SER A 9 18.44 41.18 -2.71
CA SER A 9 17.55 42.20 -2.12
C SER A 9 16.61 41.58 -1.08
N VAL A 10 15.96 40.46 -1.41
CA VAL A 10 15.04 39.76 -0.49
C VAL A 10 15.76 39.28 0.77
N ARG A 11 16.99 38.76 0.64
CA ARG A 11 17.78 38.33 1.81
C ARG A 11 18.20 39.51 2.69
N LYS A 12 18.55 40.65 2.09
CA LYS A 12 18.96 41.87 2.80
C LYS A 12 17.78 42.58 3.47
N GLU A 13 16.58 42.52 2.91
CA GLU A 13 15.37 43.03 3.56
C GLU A 13 14.97 42.19 4.77
N ASN A 14 14.96 40.85 4.64
CA ASN A 14 14.60 39.98 5.75
C ASN A 14 15.55 40.10 6.96
N ALA A 15 16.84 40.36 6.71
CA ALA A 15 17.83 40.56 7.77
C ALA A 15 17.69 41.92 8.50
N LYS A 16 17.11 42.94 7.85
CA LYS A 16 16.88 44.25 8.47
C LYS A 16 15.64 44.27 9.38
N ASN A 17 14.68 43.39 9.11
CA ASN A 17 13.42 43.33 9.88
C ASN A 17 13.50 42.43 11.13
N SER A 18 14.63 41.76 11.38
CA SER A 18 14.82 40.89 12.56
C SER A 18 15.47 41.60 13.75
N ASP A 19 15.88 42.86 13.61
CA ASP A 19 16.69 43.60 14.60
C ASP A 19 15.92 44.75 15.28
N LEU A 20 14.60 44.82 15.05
CA LEU A 20 13.73 45.78 15.74
C LEU A 20 13.27 45.15 17.07
N PRO A 21 13.39 45.85 18.21
CA PRO A 21 12.85 45.36 19.47
C PRO A 21 11.32 45.21 19.35
N PRO A 22 10.72 44.18 19.97
CA PRO A 22 9.28 44.02 19.95
C PRO A 22 8.63 45.26 20.60
N THR A 23 7.93 46.07 19.80
CA THR A 23 7.23 47.26 20.29
C THR A 23 6.04 46.83 21.13
N GLY A 24 6.17 46.95 22.46
CA GLY A 24 5.26 46.40 23.46
C GLY A 24 3.93 47.14 23.59
N ASN A 25 3.03 46.92 22.63
CA ASN A 25 1.58 47.09 22.79
C ASN A 25 0.83 45.87 22.22
N LEU A 26 1.44 44.68 22.37
CA LEU A 26 0.82 43.42 21.95
C LEU A 26 -0.24 43.05 23.00
N THR A 27 -1.50 43.28 22.67
CA THR A 27 -2.61 42.66 23.43
C THR A 27 -2.43 41.14 23.42
N LEU A 28 -2.95 40.39 24.41
CA LEU A 28 -2.88 38.90 24.41
C LEU A 28 -3.39 38.26 23.09
N SER A 29 -4.19 39.01 22.33
CA SER A 29 -4.70 38.66 21.00
C SER A 29 -3.66 38.75 19.88
N GLU A 30 -2.60 39.56 20.06
CA GLU A 30 -1.55 39.85 19.08
C GLU A 30 -0.21 39.19 19.43
N GLU A 31 -0.06 38.67 20.65
CA GLU A 31 1.09 37.86 21.01
C GLU A 31 1.22 36.66 20.06
N ASN A 32 2.43 36.42 19.57
CA ASN A 32 2.75 35.29 18.72
C ASN A 32 2.76 34.01 19.57
N VAL A 33 1.57 33.61 20.04
CA VAL A 33 1.38 32.43 20.88
C VAL A 33 1.93 31.25 20.11
N PRO A 34 2.92 30.52 20.66
CA PRO A 34 3.51 29.39 19.99
C PRO A 34 2.42 28.43 19.50
N LYS A 35 2.52 27.97 18.25
CA LYS A 35 1.52 27.10 17.59
C LYS A 35 1.09 25.90 18.44
N LYS A 36 1.98 25.40 19.30
CA LYS A 36 1.70 24.32 20.25
C LYS A 36 0.66 24.74 21.30
N ILE A 37 0.79 25.92 21.89
CA ILE A 37 -0.12 26.46 22.90
C ILE A 37 -1.46 26.84 22.25
N MET A 38 -1.44 27.47 21.06
CA MET A 38 -2.67 27.74 20.29
C MET A 38 -3.46 26.46 20.00
N ARG A 39 -2.78 25.36 19.65
CA ARG A 39 -3.43 24.06 19.43
C ARG A 39 -4.07 23.49 20.70
N VAL A 40 -3.52 23.78 21.88
CA VAL A 40 -4.10 23.36 23.17
C VAL A 40 -5.30 24.24 23.52
N LEU A 41 -5.19 25.56 23.40
CA LEU A 41 -6.28 26.49 23.66
C LEU A 41 -7.47 26.28 22.72
N GLN A 42 -7.20 25.98 21.44
CA GLN A 42 -8.24 25.71 20.43
C GLN A 42 -8.63 24.22 20.33
N ALA A 43 -8.24 23.38 21.31
CA ALA A 43 -8.42 21.92 21.20
C ALA A 43 -9.88 21.49 20.98
N GLU A 44 -10.84 22.17 21.60
CA GLU A 44 -12.26 21.87 21.42
C GLU A 44 -12.75 22.24 20.01
N GLN A 45 -12.37 23.40 19.49
CA GLN A 45 -12.68 23.83 18.13
C GLN A 45 -12.05 22.89 17.09
N ILE A 46 -10.82 22.46 17.30
CA ILE A 46 -10.13 21.46 16.45
C ILE A 46 -10.87 20.12 16.49
N ARG A 47 -11.35 19.68 17.66
CA ARG A 47 -12.14 18.44 17.78
C ARG A 47 -13.50 18.57 17.08
N LYS A 48 -14.19 19.70 17.23
CA LYS A 48 -15.48 19.96 16.55
C LYS A 48 -15.31 19.97 15.03
N THR A 49 -14.38 20.77 14.52
CA THR A 49 -14.07 20.82 13.08
C THR A 49 -13.60 19.48 12.53
N TYR A 50 -12.84 18.69 13.30
CA TYR A 50 -12.45 17.34 12.91
C TYR A 50 -13.65 16.38 12.86
N ARG A 51 -14.54 16.42 13.86
CA ARG A 51 -15.77 15.61 13.87
C ARG A 51 -16.70 15.99 12.73
N GLU A 52 -16.91 17.28 12.49
CA GLU A 52 -17.72 17.78 11.36
C GLU A 52 -17.10 17.41 10.02
N LYS A 53 -15.79 17.56 9.87
CA LYS A 53 -15.08 17.16 8.64
C LYS A 53 -15.16 15.66 8.42
N ARG A 54 -15.03 14.86 9.47
CA ARG A 54 -15.13 13.40 9.40
C ARG A 54 -16.57 12.97 9.07
N ALA A 55 -17.58 13.55 9.71
CA ALA A 55 -18.98 13.33 9.37
C ALA A 55 -19.27 13.69 7.90
N ARG A 56 -18.79 14.85 7.43
CA ARG A 56 -18.90 15.25 6.01
C ARG A 56 -18.11 14.35 5.06
N GLU A 57 -16.99 13.76 5.48
CA GLU A 57 -16.22 12.80 4.68
C GLU A 57 -16.90 11.44 4.62
N ASP A 58 -17.53 11.00 5.71
CA ASP A 58 -18.31 9.76 5.77
C ASP A 58 -19.60 9.90 4.93
N ASP A 59 -20.31 11.03 5.03
CA ASP A 59 -21.46 11.36 4.17
C ASP A 59 -21.08 11.48 2.69
N LYS A 60 -19.88 12.02 2.37
CA LYS A 60 -19.33 12.07 1.00
C LYS A 60 -18.81 10.72 0.51
N ASN A 61 -18.51 9.78 1.39
CA ASN A 61 -18.13 8.43 1.01
C ASN A 61 -19.37 7.55 0.77
N GLU A 62 -20.52 7.87 1.37
CA GLU A 62 -21.84 7.33 0.98
C GLU A 62 -22.44 8.04 -0.25
N SER A 63 -22.18 9.34 -0.42
CA SER A 63 -22.57 10.13 -1.59
C SER A 63 -21.36 10.75 -2.28
N GLY A 64 -20.67 9.94 -3.08
CA GLY A 64 -19.76 10.38 -4.15
C GLY A 64 -18.87 11.59 -3.84
N ASN A 65 -17.70 11.33 -3.26
CA ASN A 65 -16.54 12.19 -3.10
C ASN A 65 -16.37 13.26 -4.22
N LEU A 66 -16.92 14.48 -4.05
CA LEU A 66 -17.03 15.49 -5.12
C LEU A 66 -16.16 16.75 -4.97
N SER A 67 -15.48 17.01 -3.84
CA SER A 67 -14.90 18.36 -3.65
C SER A 67 -13.39 18.50 -3.84
N ARG A 68 -12.65 17.44 -4.16
CA ARG A 68 -11.22 17.55 -4.56
C ARG A 68 -10.90 16.94 -5.93
N ASP A 69 -11.76 16.05 -6.44
CA ASP A 69 -11.68 15.53 -7.81
C ASP A 69 -12.49 16.32 -8.85
N ALA A 70 -13.28 17.32 -8.45
CA ALA A 70 -14.07 18.14 -9.39
C ALA A 70 -13.22 18.86 -10.46
N LYS A 71 -11.92 19.08 -10.22
CA LYS A 71 -11.01 19.64 -11.24
C LYS A 71 -10.47 18.60 -12.23
N ARG A 72 -10.65 17.30 -11.98
CA ARG A 72 -10.28 16.21 -12.88
C ARG A 72 -11.48 15.53 -13.57
N ARG A 73 -12.70 15.67 -13.04
CA ARG A 73 -13.92 15.02 -13.55
C ARG A 73 -14.70 15.76 -14.64
N LYS A 74 -14.19 16.84 -15.24
CA LYS A 74 -14.81 17.41 -16.45
C LYS A 74 -14.44 16.61 -17.72
N LYS A 75 -14.53 15.28 -17.64
CA LYS A 75 -14.23 14.37 -18.74
C LYS A 75 -15.08 13.09 -18.77
N GLU A 76 -16.05 12.94 -17.85
CA GLU A 76 -16.90 11.73 -17.79
C GLU A 76 -17.93 11.67 -18.94
N ASP A 77 -18.23 12.77 -19.62
CA ASP A 77 -19.14 12.77 -20.78
C ASP A 77 -18.50 12.23 -22.08
N ASP A 78 -17.19 11.97 -22.11
CA ASP A 78 -16.51 11.46 -23.32
C ASP A 78 -16.22 9.95 -23.26
N ASP A 79 -16.41 9.31 -22.11
CA ASP A 79 -16.13 7.86 -21.89
C ASP A 79 -17.18 6.93 -22.56
N SER A 80 -18.25 7.48 -23.12
CA SER A 80 -19.30 6.72 -23.82
C SER A 80 -19.11 6.64 -25.34
N LYS A 81 -18.17 7.41 -25.91
CA LYS A 81 -17.91 7.37 -27.35
C LYS A 81 -16.92 6.25 -27.67
N PRO A 82 -17.16 5.46 -28.72
CA PRO A 82 -16.17 4.46 -29.14
C PRO A 82 -14.84 5.16 -29.48
N LEU A 83 -13.75 4.67 -28.88
CA LEU A 83 -12.38 5.10 -29.18
C LEU A 83 -12.04 4.80 -30.64
N VAL A 84 -12.23 5.79 -31.53
CA VAL A 84 -11.82 5.72 -32.94
C VAL A 84 -10.49 6.45 -33.14
N ILE A 85 -9.66 5.97 -34.07
CA ILE A 85 -8.43 6.64 -34.50
C ILE A 85 -8.79 8.00 -35.09
N LYS A 86 -8.21 9.09 -34.55
CA LYS A 86 -8.46 10.43 -35.07
C LYS A 86 -7.74 10.63 -36.41
N HIS A 87 -8.26 11.51 -37.27
CA HIS A 87 -7.59 11.86 -38.52
C HIS A 87 -6.17 12.38 -38.24
N GLY A 88 -5.16 11.81 -38.91
CA GLY A 88 -3.75 12.14 -38.70
C GLY A 88 -3.12 11.61 -37.40
N GLU A 89 -3.84 10.82 -36.61
CA GLU A 89 -3.29 10.13 -35.44
C GLU A 89 -2.56 8.85 -35.88
N SER A 90 -1.30 8.69 -35.48
CA SER A 90 -0.57 7.42 -35.62
C SER A 90 -1.15 6.37 -34.66
N LEU A 91 -1.15 5.10 -35.07
CA LEU A 91 -1.59 3.97 -34.25
C LEU A 91 -0.96 3.94 -32.85
N LYS A 92 0.31 4.36 -32.73
CA LYS A 92 1.00 4.45 -31.42
C LYS A 92 0.34 5.46 -30.47
N LYS A 93 -0.12 6.61 -30.98
CA LYS A 93 -0.81 7.63 -30.18
C LYS A 93 -2.20 7.17 -29.80
N PHE A 94 -2.90 6.50 -30.72
CA PHE A 94 -4.19 5.89 -30.46
C PHE A 94 -4.10 4.87 -29.31
N ASN A 95 -3.15 3.93 -29.38
CA ASN A 95 -2.93 2.94 -28.32
C ASN A 95 -2.65 3.60 -26.96
N ARG A 96 -1.82 4.66 -26.94
CA ARG A 96 -1.55 5.40 -25.70
C ARG A 96 -2.81 6.03 -25.11
N ARG A 97 -3.70 6.57 -25.95
CA ARG A 97 -4.98 7.14 -25.50
C ARG A 97 -5.92 6.06 -24.96
N VAL A 98 -6.02 4.93 -25.66
CA VAL A 98 -6.79 3.76 -25.20
C VAL A 98 -6.29 3.28 -23.85
N GLU A 99 -4.97 3.15 -23.69
CA GLU A 99 -4.34 2.79 -22.42
C GLU A 99 -4.67 3.78 -21.32
N ASP A 100 -4.52 5.10 -21.57
CA ASP A 100 -4.76 6.14 -20.57
C ASP A 100 -6.23 6.18 -20.12
N GLU A 101 -7.18 5.93 -21.02
CA GLU A 101 -8.63 5.87 -20.71
C GLU A 101 -8.97 4.61 -19.89
N MET A 102 -8.47 3.44 -20.32
CA MET A 102 -8.67 2.18 -19.59
C MET A 102 -7.92 2.13 -18.25
N ARG A 103 -6.87 2.94 -18.07
CA ARG A 103 -6.03 2.92 -16.88
C ARG A 103 -6.82 3.20 -15.60
N GLY A 104 -7.81 4.09 -15.66
CA GLY A 104 -8.67 4.41 -14.53
C GLY A 104 -9.48 3.19 -14.08
N GLN A 105 -10.17 2.54 -15.02
CA GLN A 105 -10.98 1.34 -14.77
C GLN A 105 -10.13 0.19 -14.24
N VAL A 106 -8.94 -0.04 -14.82
CA VAL A 106 -8.01 -1.08 -14.35
C VAL A 106 -7.52 -0.78 -12.93
N ALA A 107 -7.18 0.48 -12.63
CA ALA A 107 -6.75 0.89 -11.29
C ALA A 107 -7.87 0.70 -10.25
N GLU A 108 -9.11 1.04 -10.60
CA GLU A 108 -10.28 0.83 -9.74
C GLU A 108 -10.54 -0.66 -9.48
N ALA A 109 -10.52 -1.50 -10.52
CA ALA A 109 -10.66 -2.95 -10.38
C ALA A 109 -9.55 -3.56 -9.51
N MET A 110 -8.31 -3.08 -9.65
CA MET A 110 -7.19 -3.45 -8.78
C MET A 110 -7.40 -3.00 -7.33
N GLN A 111 -7.95 -1.81 -7.10
CA GLN A 111 -8.23 -1.33 -5.75
C GLN A 111 -9.38 -2.14 -5.10
N ALA A 112 -10.43 -2.43 -5.85
CA ALA A 112 -11.55 -3.25 -5.41
C ALA A 112 -11.08 -4.66 -5.01
N SER A 113 -10.29 -5.33 -5.86
CA SER A 113 -9.73 -6.67 -5.54
C SER A 113 -8.81 -6.66 -4.32
N ARG A 114 -7.99 -5.63 -4.13
CA ARG A 114 -7.17 -5.44 -2.91
C ARG A 114 -8.02 -5.28 -1.66
N SER A 115 -9.17 -4.61 -1.75
CA SER A 115 -10.08 -4.45 -0.61
C SER A 115 -10.74 -5.78 -0.21
N ILE A 116 -11.13 -6.59 -1.20
CA ILE A 116 -11.75 -7.91 -1.00
C ILE A 116 -10.76 -8.87 -0.34
N THR A 117 -9.53 -8.94 -0.85
CA THR A 117 -8.47 -9.79 -0.29
C THR A 117 -8.11 -9.40 1.15
N LYS A 118 -8.05 -8.10 1.47
CA LYS A 118 -7.86 -7.63 2.85
C LYS A 118 -8.99 -8.04 3.78
N LYS A 119 -10.25 -7.93 3.33
CA LYS A 119 -11.42 -8.36 4.10
C LYS A 119 -11.39 -9.87 4.35
N ALA A 120 -11.10 -10.68 3.33
CA ALA A 120 -10.94 -12.13 3.46
C ALA A 120 -9.85 -12.50 4.47
N ASN A 121 -8.65 -11.93 4.33
CA ASN A 121 -7.54 -12.19 5.26
C ASN A 121 -7.87 -11.76 6.70
N LYS A 122 -8.63 -10.68 6.90
CA LYS A 122 -9.07 -10.24 8.23
C LYS A 122 -10.06 -11.22 8.85
N LEU A 123 -11.02 -11.72 8.06
CA LEU A 123 -11.97 -12.73 8.52
C LEU A 123 -11.27 -14.05 8.84
N GLU A 124 -10.32 -14.47 8.02
CA GLU A 124 -9.52 -15.68 8.29
C GLU A 124 -8.68 -15.56 9.56
N LYS A 125 -8.07 -14.39 9.81
CA LYS A 125 -7.31 -14.14 11.05
C LYS A 125 -8.21 -14.19 12.27
N LYS A 126 -9.37 -13.52 12.23
CA LYS A 126 -10.37 -13.59 13.31
C LYS A 126 -10.84 -15.02 13.56
N ALA A 127 -11.18 -15.78 12.50
CA ALA A 127 -11.58 -17.17 12.65
C ALA A 127 -10.46 -18.06 13.24
N LYS A 128 -9.19 -17.77 12.96
CA LYS A 128 -8.05 -18.46 13.58
C LYS A 128 -7.90 -18.08 15.05
N GLU A 129 -8.03 -16.79 15.38
CA GLU A 129 -7.99 -16.28 16.76
C GLU A 129 -9.13 -16.89 17.59
N ASP A 130 -10.35 -16.94 17.05
CA ASP A 130 -11.52 -17.55 17.71
C ASP A 130 -11.32 -19.06 17.95
N ARG A 131 -10.71 -19.78 16.98
CA ARG A 131 -10.36 -21.20 17.15
C ARG A 131 -9.30 -21.42 18.23
N ILE A 132 -8.29 -20.56 18.30
CA ILE A 132 -7.24 -20.64 19.33
C ILE A 132 -7.83 -20.31 20.71
N ALA A 133 -8.67 -19.29 20.81
CA ALA A 133 -9.36 -18.93 22.05
C ALA A 133 -10.30 -20.06 22.54
N ALA A 134 -11.05 -20.70 21.63
CA ALA A 134 -11.88 -21.86 21.94
C ALA A 134 -11.06 -23.09 22.38
N ALA A 135 -9.87 -23.29 21.79
CA ALA A 135 -8.96 -24.38 22.18
C ALA A 135 -8.27 -24.14 23.54
N GLN A 136 -7.96 -22.88 23.89
CA GLN A 136 -7.32 -22.51 25.16
C GLN A 136 -8.29 -22.47 26.35
N GLY A 137 -9.61 -22.48 26.10
CA GLY A 137 -10.64 -22.51 27.15
C GLY A 137 -10.77 -23.81 27.96
N LYS A 138 -9.98 -24.86 27.68
CA LYS A 138 -10.07 -26.17 28.39
C LYS A 138 -8.89 -26.53 29.30
N SER A 139 -7.99 -25.60 29.60
CA SER A 139 -6.96 -25.85 30.62
C SER A 139 -6.58 -24.56 31.36
N LYS A 140 -7.11 -24.39 32.57
CA LYS A 140 -6.43 -23.61 33.62
C LYS A 140 -5.18 -24.40 34.04
N PRO A 141 -4.06 -23.72 34.31
CA PRO A 141 -3.87 -23.25 35.68
C PRO A 141 -3.59 -21.74 35.79
N LYS A 142 -4.06 -21.25 36.92
CA LYS A 142 -3.97 -19.92 37.51
C LYS A 142 -2.52 -19.59 37.89
N LYS A 143 -2.01 -18.39 37.58
CA LYS A 143 -1.01 -17.65 38.39
C LYS A 143 -0.86 -16.19 37.91
N THR A 144 -1.26 -15.27 38.82
CA THR A 144 -0.71 -13.92 39.14
C THR A 144 -0.41 -12.99 37.96
N ASP A 145 -1.20 -11.96 37.64
CA ASP A 145 -1.53 -10.75 38.41
C ASP A 145 -0.31 -10.08 39.03
N ASP A 146 0.24 -9.09 38.32
CA ASP A 146 0.95 -7.95 38.91
C ASP A 146 0.75 -6.72 38.03
N SER A 147 0.30 -5.66 38.69
CA SER A 147 -0.18 -4.40 38.18
C SER A 147 0.92 -3.35 37.98
N LYS A 148 0.70 -2.49 36.98
CA LYS A 148 1.09 -1.07 36.85
C LYS A 148 1.93 -0.45 37.98
N ILE A 149 3.05 0.16 37.60
CA ILE A 149 3.56 1.41 38.20
C ILE A 149 3.83 2.41 37.07
N ASP A 150 3.01 3.46 37.03
CA ASP A 150 3.26 4.71 36.30
C ASP A 150 4.35 5.50 37.06
N THR A 151 5.47 5.81 36.40
CA THR A 151 6.41 6.85 36.83
C THR A 151 6.90 7.66 35.63
N PRO A 152 6.98 9.01 35.72
CA PRO A 152 7.33 9.88 34.60
C PRO A 152 8.86 9.92 34.39
N PRO A 153 9.37 10.01 33.14
CA PRO A 153 10.80 10.19 32.93
C PRO A 153 11.17 11.68 33.04
N THR A 154 11.92 11.98 34.09
CA THR A 154 12.74 13.19 34.24
C THR A 154 13.81 13.21 33.15
N THR A 155 13.97 14.37 32.53
CA THR A 155 15.08 14.78 31.65
C THR A 155 16.41 14.68 32.38
N GLU A 156 17.32 13.79 31.97
CA GLU A 156 18.77 14.01 31.93
C GLU A 156 19.38 13.18 30.79
N THR A 157 20.37 13.76 30.12
CA THR A 157 21.03 13.27 28.91
C THR A 157 22.04 12.17 29.25
N GLU A 158 21.77 10.94 28.82
CA GLU A 158 22.77 9.87 28.79
C GLU A 158 22.84 9.19 27.42
N THR A 159 24.09 8.98 27.01
CA THR A 159 24.57 8.43 25.75
C THR A 159 24.04 7.03 25.49
N LYS A 160 23.51 6.79 24.28
CA LYS A 160 23.11 5.45 23.82
C LYS A 160 24.31 4.48 23.81
N PRO A 161 24.18 3.24 24.34
CA PRO A 161 25.13 2.19 24.06
C PRO A 161 24.92 1.66 22.63
N THR A 162 25.86 1.97 21.74
CA THR A 162 26.00 1.33 20.43
C THR A 162 26.37 -0.14 20.65
N LYS A 163 25.49 -1.06 20.27
CA LYS A 163 25.83 -2.48 20.15
C LYS A 163 26.99 -2.61 19.14
N PRO A 164 28.07 -3.36 19.42
CA PRO A 164 29.08 -3.63 18.40
C PRO A 164 28.44 -4.45 17.28
N LEU A 165 28.63 -4.00 16.04
CA LEU A 165 28.32 -4.79 14.85
C LEU A 165 29.18 -6.06 14.88
N PRO A 166 28.66 -7.22 14.47
CA PRO A 166 29.49 -8.40 14.30
C PRO A 166 30.56 -8.09 13.26
N GLU A 167 31.83 -8.27 13.63
CA GLU A 167 32.97 -8.25 12.71
C GLU A 167 32.72 -9.35 11.67
N MET A 168 32.47 -8.95 10.43
CA MET A 168 32.36 -9.90 9.34
C MET A 168 33.75 -10.10 8.74
N ASP A 169 34.31 -11.29 8.97
CA ASP A 169 35.60 -11.77 8.45
C ASP A 169 35.57 -12.03 6.95
N PHE A 170 35.17 -11.03 6.15
CA PHE A 170 35.32 -11.13 4.71
C PHE A 170 36.73 -10.71 4.33
N ALA A 171 37.59 -11.71 4.12
CA ALA A 171 38.86 -11.51 3.43
C ALA A 171 38.62 -10.76 2.11
N LYS A 172 39.32 -9.64 1.90
CA LYS A 172 39.23 -8.87 0.66
C LYS A 172 39.77 -9.74 -0.48
N ALA A 173 38.91 -10.06 -1.45
CA ALA A 173 39.33 -10.78 -2.64
C ALA A 173 40.40 -9.98 -3.40
N GLU A 174 41.59 -10.56 -3.58
CA GLU A 174 42.78 -9.88 -4.11
C GLU A 174 42.72 -9.57 -5.62
N GLN A 175 41.72 -10.08 -6.35
CA GLN A 175 41.66 -9.92 -7.81
C GLN A 175 40.26 -9.58 -8.32
N ARG A 176 40.15 -8.42 -8.98
CA ARG A 176 38.94 -7.98 -9.68
C ARG A 176 38.78 -8.79 -10.97
N LYS A 177 37.94 -9.83 -10.95
CA LYS A 177 37.60 -10.59 -12.16
C LYS A 177 36.78 -9.72 -13.11
N ARG A 178 37.16 -9.71 -14.39
CA ARG A 178 36.44 -8.94 -15.42
C ARG A 178 35.10 -9.60 -15.69
N LEU A 179 34.07 -8.77 -15.89
CA LEU A 179 32.67 -9.20 -16.03
C LEU A 179 32.45 -10.18 -17.20
N ASN A 180 33.34 -10.15 -18.20
CA ASN A 180 33.29 -10.97 -19.41
C ASN A 180 33.98 -12.34 -19.27
N ASP A 181 34.81 -12.55 -18.24
CA ASP A 181 35.46 -13.85 -17.95
C ASP A 181 34.58 -14.76 -17.08
N ILE A 182 33.44 -14.25 -16.62
CA ILE A 182 32.44 -15.03 -15.90
C ILE A 182 31.52 -15.62 -16.95
N VAL A 183 31.90 -16.79 -17.49
CA VAL A 183 30.94 -17.65 -18.17
C VAL A 183 29.92 -18.05 -17.11
N GLN A 184 28.78 -17.37 -17.10
CA GLN A 184 27.65 -17.73 -16.25
C GLN A 184 27.08 -19.03 -16.81
N GLU A 185 27.58 -20.16 -16.32
CA GLU A 185 26.84 -21.41 -16.47
C GLU A 185 25.44 -21.19 -15.88
N PRO A 186 24.38 -21.66 -16.56
CA PRO A 186 23.02 -21.55 -16.03
C PRO A 186 22.99 -22.18 -14.63
N PRO A 187 22.48 -21.45 -13.62
CA PRO A 187 22.58 -21.89 -12.22
C PRO A 187 21.89 -23.24 -12.03
N THR A 188 22.67 -24.26 -11.66
CA THR A 188 22.14 -25.57 -11.31
C THR A 188 21.75 -25.58 -9.84
N PHE A 189 20.43 -25.70 -9.56
CA PHE A 189 19.91 -25.74 -8.20
C PHE A 189 20.14 -27.12 -7.58
N THR A 190 21.36 -27.37 -7.11
CA THR A 190 21.72 -28.62 -6.42
C THR A 190 21.19 -28.71 -4.98
N LYS A 191 20.67 -27.60 -4.43
CA LYS A 191 20.13 -27.53 -3.06
C LYS A 191 18.74 -26.90 -3.10
N LEU A 192 17.76 -27.60 -2.54
CA LEU A 192 16.43 -27.05 -2.32
C LEU A 192 16.50 -25.88 -1.33
N PRO A 193 15.65 -24.85 -1.48
CA PRO A 193 15.64 -23.69 -0.60
C PRO A 193 15.41 -24.13 0.86
N ARG A 194 16.17 -23.49 1.76
CA ARG A 194 16.15 -23.76 3.22
C ARG A 194 14.71 -23.67 3.74
N GLY A 195 14.16 -24.81 4.14
CA GLY A 195 12.76 -24.95 4.58
C GLY A 195 11.97 -26.05 3.86
N VAL A 196 12.49 -26.60 2.75
CA VAL A 196 11.89 -27.75 2.05
C VAL A 196 12.63 -29.02 2.46
N LYS A 197 11.96 -29.93 3.17
CA LYS A 197 12.49 -31.27 3.50
C LYS A 197 12.53 -32.09 2.21
N SER A 198 13.69 -32.66 1.87
CA SER A 198 13.83 -33.61 0.76
C SER A 198 13.12 -34.91 1.10
N THR A 199 11.99 -35.19 0.44
CA THR A 199 11.32 -36.49 0.51
C THR A 199 11.95 -37.43 -0.51
N THR A 200 13.14 -37.94 -0.20
CA THR A 200 13.52 -39.29 -0.65
C THR A 200 12.71 -40.25 0.20
N ASN A 201 11.60 -40.75 -0.34
CA ASN A 201 11.09 -42.11 -0.19
C ASN A 201 9.71 -42.25 -0.82
N GLU A 202 9.54 -43.39 -1.46
CA GLU A 202 8.35 -43.91 -2.10
C GLU A 202 7.12 -43.86 -1.19
N GLY A 203 5.95 -43.69 -1.81
CA GLY A 203 4.69 -44.12 -1.20
C GLY A 203 3.99 -43.11 -0.29
N THR A 204 2.88 -42.59 -0.82
CA THR A 204 1.65 -42.21 -0.10
C THR A 204 1.62 -40.89 0.71
N LYS A 205 0.70 -40.03 0.25
CA LYS A 205 -0.11 -39.05 1.02
C LYS A 205 0.60 -37.84 1.64
N THR A 206 0.62 -36.74 0.89
CA THR A 206 0.53 -35.38 1.47
C THR A 206 -0.44 -34.50 0.68
N GLU A 207 -1.74 -34.82 0.78
CA GLU A 207 -2.78 -33.79 0.94
C GLU A 207 -2.41 -33.00 2.20
N VAL A 208 -2.37 -31.67 2.22
CA VAL A 208 -3.44 -30.90 2.88
C VAL A 208 -3.46 -29.42 2.43
N VAL A 209 -2.53 -28.96 1.58
CA VAL A 209 -2.53 -27.55 1.06
C VAL A 209 -2.64 -27.44 -0.47
N LEU A 210 -2.39 -28.51 -1.24
CA LEU A 210 -2.74 -28.60 -2.67
C LEU A 210 -4.24 -28.74 -3.04
N PRO A 211 -5.16 -29.24 -2.20
CA PRO A 211 -6.50 -29.62 -2.69
C PRO A 211 -7.41 -28.42 -3.00
N MET A 212 -7.19 -27.25 -2.40
CA MET A 212 -8.01 -26.05 -2.72
C MET A 212 -7.69 -25.48 -4.11
N MET A 213 -6.41 -25.46 -4.50
CA MET A 213 -6.00 -24.95 -5.81
C MET A 213 -6.38 -25.94 -6.92
N GLN A 214 -6.18 -27.24 -6.69
CA GLN A 214 -6.60 -28.30 -7.61
C GLN A 214 -8.13 -28.30 -7.81
N LYS A 215 -8.93 -28.16 -6.74
CA LYS A 215 -10.39 -28.03 -6.86
C LYS A 215 -10.83 -26.82 -7.69
N ARG A 216 -10.12 -25.69 -7.62
CA ARG A 216 -10.41 -24.53 -8.50
C ARG A 216 -10.10 -24.84 -9.97
N MET A 217 -8.98 -25.50 -10.24
CA MET A 217 -8.62 -25.93 -11.59
C MET A 217 -9.61 -26.97 -12.15
N GLU A 218 -10.13 -27.86 -11.30
CA GLU A 218 -11.17 -28.84 -11.65
C GLU A 218 -12.51 -28.17 -12.01
N ILE A 219 -12.93 -27.16 -11.24
CA ILE A 219 -14.13 -26.37 -11.57
C ILE A 219 -13.98 -25.65 -12.91
N GLU A 220 -12.80 -25.07 -13.18
CA GLU A 220 -12.51 -24.43 -14.46
C GLU A 220 -12.51 -25.45 -15.62
N ARG A 221 -11.96 -26.65 -15.39
CA ARG A 221 -11.98 -27.75 -16.35
C ARG A 221 -13.41 -28.19 -16.68
N GLU A 222 -14.27 -28.36 -15.68
CA GLU A 222 -15.68 -28.74 -15.90
C GLU A 222 -16.45 -27.67 -16.67
N ARG A 223 -16.21 -26.38 -16.37
CA ARG A 223 -16.82 -25.25 -17.12
C ARG A 223 -16.36 -25.23 -18.58
N ALA A 224 -15.09 -25.49 -18.84
CA ALA A 224 -14.55 -25.57 -20.19
C ALA A 224 -15.16 -26.74 -20.98
N ILE A 225 -15.30 -27.91 -20.35
CA ILE A 225 -15.92 -29.09 -20.97
C ILE A 225 -17.39 -28.82 -21.32
N LYS A 226 -18.15 -28.18 -20.43
CA LYS A 226 -19.56 -27.82 -20.69
C LYS A 226 -19.69 -26.89 -21.89
N ARG A 227 -18.91 -25.80 -21.93
CA ARG A 227 -18.89 -24.88 -23.08
C ARG A 227 -18.50 -25.59 -24.39
N TYR A 228 -17.53 -26.49 -24.34
CA TYR A 228 -17.13 -27.24 -25.52
C TYR A 228 -18.22 -28.19 -26.02
N ARG A 229 -18.97 -28.84 -25.11
CA ARG A 229 -20.12 -29.68 -25.47
C ARG A 229 -21.23 -28.86 -26.12
N GLU A 230 -21.59 -27.72 -25.53
CA GLU A 230 -22.58 -26.80 -26.10
C GLU A 230 -22.18 -26.30 -27.49
N LEU A 231 -20.90 -25.91 -27.68
CA LEU A 231 -20.39 -25.51 -28.99
C LEU A 231 -20.44 -26.64 -30.00
N LYS A 232 -20.09 -27.87 -29.59
CA LYS A 232 -20.13 -29.04 -30.46
C LYS A 232 -21.55 -29.42 -30.86
N GLU A 233 -22.50 -29.34 -29.93
CA GLU A 233 -23.93 -29.55 -30.21
C GLU A 233 -24.47 -28.52 -31.20
N LYS A 234 -24.11 -27.24 -31.03
CA LYS A 234 -24.46 -26.17 -31.98
C LYS A 234 -23.89 -26.42 -33.38
N GLN A 235 -22.61 -26.78 -33.48
CA GLN A 235 -21.98 -27.11 -34.77
C GLN A 235 -22.63 -28.33 -35.44
N LEU A 236 -23.05 -29.33 -34.66
CA LEU A 236 -23.76 -30.50 -35.21
C LEU A 236 -25.18 -30.15 -35.65
N ALA A 237 -25.88 -29.27 -34.91
CA ALA A 237 -27.20 -28.79 -35.29
C ALA A 237 -27.15 -27.98 -36.59
N GLU A 238 -26.19 -27.07 -36.71
CA GLU A 238 -25.96 -26.25 -37.91
C GLU A 238 -25.56 -27.10 -39.13
N LYS A 239 -24.86 -28.22 -38.91
CA LYS A 239 -24.51 -29.17 -39.99
C LYS A 239 -25.68 -30.08 -40.39
N LYS A 240 -26.71 -30.22 -39.55
CA LYS A 240 -27.87 -31.07 -39.79
C LYS A 240 -29.01 -30.33 -40.50
N THR A 241 -29.00 -29.00 -40.47
CA THR A 241 -29.82 -28.12 -41.30
C THR A 241 -29.19 -27.92 -42.67
#